data_AF-A0A9W9D5L0-F1
#
_entry.id   AF-A0A9W9D5L0-F1
#
_cell.length_a   1.000
_cell.length_b   1.000
_cell.length_c   1.000
_cell.angle_alpha   90.00
_cell.angle_beta   90.00
_cell.angle_gamma   90.00
#
_symmetry.space_group_name_H-M   'P 1'
#
loop_
_entity.id
_entity.type
_entity.pdbx_description
1 polymer ?
#
loop_
_entity_poly.entity_id
_entity_poly.type
_entity_poly.pdbx_seq_one_letter_code
_entity_poly.pdbx_strand_id
1 'polypeptide(L)'
;MASKKVTTAFSKYTVQPTGIYAAINRLFALDPKRSTGIPMNPQFRNPPPGALDPATYDDPVTIPAADIAENPYWKRDVRRRYPRLSTVTQADAVALLEVGSAAKPKQELIGEAGSKSLVAAQEEGAKGLAVAFEKNTGLAKDVLGPGGMPPMPPPQHVSESGHKAYDLLKEQTYGGEYKPRAPCPWCVKENGDTTVRDLFSIRGFGDDEHDPQIPSLWFRAPPLDLTIKTKEMEALRFQYLSLSRYCTVSYRTRKPLADALKNIRQQSVTMQNRAAEEHSKVMVLQRENEQLKAAAQQASEVDTLRAEVQRLQHLEQEMEQFNADLEAFRRLKADVLDLDVFRKNKAAILQYMKLLPKVVE
;
A
#
# COMPACT_ATOMS: atom_id res chain seq x y z
N MET A 1 -32.07 -34.14 -30.20
CA MET A 1 -33.51 -34.15 -29.91
C MET A 1 -33.98 -32.71 -29.84
N ALA A 2 -34.82 -32.27 -30.77
CA ALA A 2 -35.42 -30.94 -30.72
C ALA A 2 -36.30 -30.88 -29.46
N SER A 3 -36.02 -29.95 -28.56
CA SER A 3 -36.95 -29.65 -27.47
C SER A 3 -38.28 -29.29 -28.12
N LYS A 4 -39.33 -30.07 -27.84
CA LYS A 4 -40.70 -29.77 -28.28
C LYS A 4 -40.92 -28.28 -28.07
N LYS A 5 -41.31 -27.54 -29.12
CA LYS A 5 -42.08 -26.30 -28.94
C LYS A 5 -43.38 -26.69 -28.26
N VAL A 6 -43.33 -26.90 -26.95
CA VAL A 6 -44.49 -26.88 -26.09
C VAL A 6 -44.97 -25.44 -26.26
N THR A 7 -46.06 -25.26 -27.00
CA THR A 7 -46.88 -24.06 -26.84
C THR A 7 -47.38 -24.09 -25.41
N THR A 8 -46.55 -23.64 -24.48
CA THR A 8 -46.93 -23.40 -23.10
C THR A 8 -48.00 -22.33 -23.20
N ALA A 9 -49.26 -22.76 -23.10
CA ALA A 9 -50.37 -21.85 -22.92
C ALA A 9 -50.14 -21.21 -21.56
N PHE A 10 -49.48 -20.05 -21.56
CA PHE A 10 -49.28 -19.27 -20.36
C PHE A 10 -50.66 -18.73 -19.95
N SER A 11 -51.23 -19.31 -18.91
CA SER A 11 -52.42 -18.78 -18.26
C SER A 11 -52.06 -17.42 -17.65
N LYS A 12 -52.68 -16.35 -18.15
CA LYS A 12 -52.45 -14.99 -17.67
C LYS A 12 -53.45 -14.68 -16.56
N TYR A 13 -52.96 -14.41 -15.36
CA TYR A 13 -53.80 -14.12 -14.19
C TYR A 13 -54.23 -12.65 -14.15
N THR A 14 -55.02 -12.24 -15.15
CA THR A 14 -55.50 -10.85 -15.29
C THR A 14 -56.99 -10.81 -15.59
N VAL A 15 -57.66 -9.73 -15.21
CA VAL A 15 -59.06 -9.47 -15.55
C VAL A 15 -59.20 -9.35 -17.07
N GLN A 16 -60.05 -10.17 -17.68
CA GLN A 16 -60.30 -10.19 -19.13
C GLN A 16 -61.76 -9.79 -19.42
N PRO A 17 -62.03 -9.14 -20.57
CA PRO A 17 -63.39 -8.86 -20.99
C PRO A 17 -64.17 -10.17 -21.22
N THR A 18 -65.44 -10.19 -20.82
CA THR A 18 -66.36 -11.33 -20.98
C THR A 18 -67.53 -10.96 -21.89
N GLY A 19 -68.26 -11.97 -22.39
CA GLY A 19 -69.44 -11.77 -23.23
C GLY A 19 -69.15 -11.02 -24.54
N ILE A 20 -70.01 -10.09 -24.92
CA ILE A 20 -69.91 -9.32 -26.17
C ILE A 20 -68.59 -8.54 -26.24
N TYR A 21 -68.13 -7.99 -25.12
CA TYR A 21 -66.86 -7.25 -25.07
C TYR A 21 -65.63 -8.14 -25.33
N ALA A 22 -65.71 -9.44 -25.04
CA ALA A 22 -64.64 -10.39 -25.39
C ALA A 22 -64.55 -10.59 -26.91
N ALA A 23 -65.70 -10.64 -27.60
CA ALA A 23 -65.75 -10.75 -29.05
C ALA A 23 -65.21 -9.47 -29.72
N ILE A 24 -65.61 -8.29 -29.21
CA ILE A 24 -65.07 -7.00 -29.66
C ILE A 24 -63.55 -6.95 -29.46
N ASN A 25 -63.05 -7.32 -28.29
CA ASN A 25 -61.61 -7.32 -28.02
C ASN A 25 -60.85 -8.26 -28.96
N ARG A 26 -61.36 -9.47 -29.22
CA ARG A 26 -60.73 -10.41 -30.16
C ARG A 26 -60.72 -9.92 -31.61
N LEU A 27 -61.70 -9.10 -32.00
CA LEU A 27 -61.79 -8.56 -33.36
C LEU A 27 -60.88 -7.34 -33.56
N PHE A 28 -60.77 -6.46 -32.56
CA PHE A 28 -60.05 -5.19 -32.68
C PHE A 28 -58.63 -5.18 -32.07
N ALA A 29 -58.27 -6.17 -31.23
CA ALA A 29 -56.92 -6.23 -30.66
C ALA A 29 -55.89 -6.69 -31.71
N LEU A 30 -54.74 -6.00 -31.75
CA LEU A 30 -53.60 -6.38 -32.59
C LEU A 30 -53.07 -7.79 -32.26
N ASP A 31 -53.06 -8.13 -30.97
CA ASP A 31 -52.80 -9.49 -30.49
C ASP A 31 -53.86 -9.86 -29.44
N PRO A 32 -54.88 -10.65 -29.80
CA PRO A 32 -55.92 -11.11 -28.88
C PRO A 32 -55.40 -11.98 -27.73
N LYS A 33 -54.16 -12.49 -27.81
CA LYS A 33 -53.53 -13.22 -26.70
C LYS A 33 -52.92 -12.27 -25.67
N ARG A 34 -52.82 -10.97 -25.91
CA ARG A 34 -52.27 -9.98 -24.97
C ARG A 34 -53.23 -9.76 -23.79
N SER A 35 -52.68 -9.57 -22.59
CA SER A 35 -53.47 -9.29 -21.38
C SER A 35 -53.64 -7.80 -21.12
N THR A 36 -54.67 -7.44 -20.36
CA THR A 36 -54.93 -6.07 -19.86
C THR A 36 -53.93 -5.62 -18.79
N GLY A 37 -53.27 -6.57 -18.11
CA GLY A 37 -52.30 -6.29 -17.05
C GLY A 37 -52.92 -5.96 -15.68
N ILE A 38 -54.26 -6.01 -15.57
CA ILE A 38 -54.97 -5.80 -14.30
C ILE A 38 -55.02 -7.14 -13.56
N PRO A 39 -54.37 -7.30 -12.38
CA PRO A 39 -54.40 -8.55 -11.63
C PRO A 39 -55.81 -8.91 -11.17
N MET A 40 -56.10 -10.20 -11.02
CA MET A 40 -57.39 -10.65 -10.50
C MET A 40 -57.45 -10.49 -8.97
N ASN A 41 -58.27 -9.57 -8.46
CA ASN A 41 -58.41 -9.29 -7.02
C ASN A 41 -58.66 -10.53 -6.13
N PRO A 42 -59.47 -11.53 -6.54
CA PRO A 42 -59.72 -12.70 -5.69
C PRO A 42 -58.51 -13.60 -5.45
N GLN A 43 -57.50 -13.55 -6.33
CA GLN A 43 -56.31 -14.41 -6.29
C GLN A 43 -55.03 -13.63 -5.99
N PHE A 44 -54.94 -12.39 -6.46
CA PHE A 44 -53.76 -11.55 -6.28
C PHE A 44 -53.71 -11.05 -4.84
N ARG A 45 -52.73 -11.54 -4.08
CA ARG A 45 -52.50 -11.15 -2.67
C ARG A 45 -53.71 -11.42 -1.77
N ASN A 46 -54.41 -12.52 -2.05
CA ASN A 46 -55.51 -13.01 -1.23
C ASN A 46 -55.26 -14.50 -0.92
N PRO A 47 -55.05 -14.88 0.36
CA PRO A 47 -55.13 -14.05 1.56
C PRO A 47 -54.07 -12.94 1.61
N PRO A 48 -54.34 -11.81 2.30
CA PRO A 48 -53.32 -10.79 2.52
C PRO A 48 -52.16 -11.37 3.34
N PRO A 49 -50.93 -10.84 3.23
CA PRO A 49 -49.75 -11.43 3.88
C PRO A 49 -49.88 -11.64 5.40
N GLY A 50 -50.66 -10.79 6.08
CA GLY A 50 -50.89 -10.89 7.54
C GLY A 50 -52.12 -11.71 7.95
N ALA A 51 -52.79 -12.40 7.03
CA ALA A 51 -53.92 -13.27 7.36
C ALA A 51 -53.49 -14.71 7.72
N LEU A 52 -52.24 -15.08 7.45
CA LEU A 52 -51.67 -16.33 7.95
C LEU A 52 -51.24 -16.14 9.41
N ASP A 53 -51.55 -17.13 10.23
CA ASP A 53 -51.08 -17.18 11.62
C ASP A 53 -49.54 -17.32 11.64
N PRO A 54 -48.79 -16.37 12.23
CA PRO A 54 -47.33 -16.46 12.31
C PRO A 54 -46.82 -17.74 12.96
N ALA A 55 -47.60 -18.40 13.82
CA ALA A 55 -47.22 -19.66 14.47
C ALA A 55 -47.18 -20.86 13.50
N THR A 56 -47.69 -20.71 12.27
CA THR A 56 -47.64 -21.76 11.24
C THR A 56 -46.32 -21.81 10.47
N TYR A 57 -45.46 -20.82 10.63
CA TYR A 57 -44.18 -20.76 9.96
C TYR A 57 -43.05 -21.20 10.89
N ASP A 58 -42.33 -22.23 10.47
CA ASP A 58 -41.09 -22.67 11.11
C ASP A 58 -39.89 -22.24 10.26
N ASP A 59 -38.86 -21.70 10.92
CA ASP A 59 -37.62 -21.30 10.25
C ASP A 59 -36.95 -22.54 9.61
N PRO A 60 -36.69 -22.52 8.28
CA PRO A 60 -36.08 -23.65 7.62
C PRO A 60 -34.62 -23.77 8.06
N VAL A 61 -34.27 -24.95 8.55
CA VAL A 61 -32.91 -25.32 8.92
C VAL A 61 -32.38 -26.40 7.97
N THR A 62 -31.08 -26.35 7.65
CA THR A 62 -30.46 -27.30 6.71
C THR A 62 -29.60 -28.31 7.45
N ILE A 63 -29.74 -29.60 7.15
CA ILE A 63 -28.83 -30.64 7.64
C ILE A 63 -27.63 -30.70 6.68
N PRO A 64 -26.38 -30.63 7.16
CA PRO A 64 -25.92 -30.89 8.53
C PRO A 64 -25.82 -29.67 9.47
N ALA A 65 -26.05 -28.44 9.00
CA ALA A 65 -25.88 -27.23 9.81
C ALA A 65 -26.82 -27.15 11.03
N ALA A 66 -27.97 -27.82 10.97
CA ALA A 66 -29.00 -27.89 12.01
C ALA A 66 -28.83 -29.02 13.02
N ASP A 67 -27.88 -29.93 12.81
CA ASP A 67 -27.70 -31.08 13.71
C ASP A 67 -27.29 -30.61 15.11
N ILE A 68 -27.86 -31.23 16.14
CA ILE A 68 -27.69 -30.88 17.56
C ILE A 68 -26.54 -31.68 18.18
N ALA A 69 -26.21 -32.85 17.63
CA ALA A 69 -25.20 -33.75 18.20
C ALA A 69 -23.81 -33.51 17.62
N GLU A 70 -23.58 -33.85 16.34
CA GLU A 70 -22.23 -33.95 15.76
C GLU A 70 -21.80 -32.69 15.00
N ASN A 71 -22.23 -31.54 15.51
CA ASN A 71 -22.14 -30.28 14.80
C ASN A 71 -21.38 -29.22 15.64
N PRO A 72 -20.08 -29.37 15.89
CA PRO A 72 -19.30 -28.36 16.61
C PRO A 72 -18.95 -27.15 15.73
N TYR A 73 -19.08 -25.93 16.29
CA TYR A 73 -18.97 -24.67 15.51
C TYR A 73 -17.62 -24.52 14.77
N TRP A 74 -16.51 -24.95 15.36
CA TRP A 74 -15.17 -24.82 14.75
C TRP A 74 -15.00 -25.60 13.43
N LYS A 75 -15.83 -26.62 13.17
CA LYS A 75 -15.85 -27.34 11.88
C LYS A 75 -16.55 -26.55 10.78
N ARG A 76 -17.60 -25.79 11.13
CA ARG A 76 -18.40 -24.96 10.21
C ARG A 76 -17.95 -23.49 10.13
N ASP A 77 -17.01 -23.08 10.98
CA ASP A 77 -16.50 -21.71 10.99
C ASP A 77 -15.63 -21.41 9.74
N VAL A 78 -16.30 -21.05 8.65
CA VAL A 78 -15.67 -20.61 7.40
C VAL A 78 -15.03 -19.23 7.52
N ARG A 79 -15.50 -18.40 8.47
CA ARG A 79 -15.00 -17.03 8.68
C ARG A 79 -13.54 -17.04 9.14
N ARG A 80 -13.16 -17.97 10.01
CA ARG A 80 -11.77 -18.11 10.47
C ARG A 80 -10.88 -18.96 9.55
N ARG A 81 -11.48 -19.71 8.62
CA ARG A 81 -10.78 -20.57 7.64
C ARG A 81 -10.56 -19.90 6.30
N TYR A 82 -10.43 -18.56 6.28
CA TYR A 82 -10.17 -17.83 5.05
C TYR A 82 -8.76 -18.16 4.51
N PRO A 83 -8.58 -18.22 3.19
CA PRO A 83 -7.26 -18.41 2.60
C PRO A 83 -6.37 -17.21 2.95
N ARG A 84 -5.16 -17.49 3.44
CA ARG A 84 -4.18 -16.44 3.76
C ARG A 84 -3.64 -15.82 2.47
N LEU A 85 -3.44 -14.50 2.50
CA LEU A 85 -2.81 -13.78 1.39
C LEU A 85 -1.35 -14.24 1.27
N SER A 86 -0.97 -14.73 0.09
CA SER A 86 0.42 -15.05 -0.24
C SER A 86 1.06 -13.86 -0.94
N THR A 87 2.05 -13.25 -0.31
CA THR A 87 2.87 -12.18 -0.92
C THR A 87 4.22 -12.76 -1.31
N VAL A 88 4.63 -12.57 -2.57
CA VAL A 88 5.91 -13.04 -3.09
C VAL A 88 6.76 -11.82 -3.40
N THR A 89 7.90 -11.68 -2.73
CA THR A 89 8.88 -10.63 -3.05
C THR A 89 9.78 -11.06 -4.21
N GLN A 90 10.53 -10.11 -4.76
CA GLN A 90 11.52 -10.43 -5.80
C GLN A 90 12.59 -11.40 -5.29
N ALA A 91 12.98 -11.30 -4.02
CA ALA A 91 13.95 -12.21 -3.41
C ALA A 91 13.38 -13.62 -3.26
N ASP A 92 12.12 -13.75 -2.82
CA ASP A 92 11.45 -15.04 -2.70
C ASP A 92 11.31 -15.73 -4.07
N ALA A 93 11.02 -14.96 -5.13
CA ALA A 93 10.92 -15.49 -6.49
C ALA A 93 12.27 -16.03 -7.00
N VAL A 94 13.38 -15.34 -6.75
CA VAL A 94 14.73 -15.83 -7.09
C VAL A 94 15.05 -17.09 -6.30
N ALA A 95 14.78 -17.10 -5.00
CA ALA A 95 15.02 -18.28 -4.16
C ALA A 95 14.23 -19.51 -4.65
N LEU A 96 12.96 -19.33 -5.05
CA LEU A 96 12.14 -20.39 -5.64
C LEU A 96 12.70 -20.91 -6.97
N LEU A 97 13.30 -20.02 -7.78
CA LEU A 97 13.89 -20.40 -9.06
C LEU A 97 15.23 -21.12 -8.89
N GLU A 98 16.06 -20.71 -7.94
CA GLU A 98 17.39 -21.29 -7.71
C GLU A 98 17.32 -22.60 -6.92
N VAL A 99 16.62 -22.60 -5.78
CA VAL A 99 16.59 -23.71 -4.82
C VAL A 99 15.44 -24.68 -5.13
N GLY A 100 14.38 -24.19 -5.75
CA GLY A 100 13.17 -24.95 -6.08
C GLY A 100 12.04 -24.75 -5.07
N SER A 101 11.00 -25.58 -5.21
CA SER A 101 9.82 -25.56 -4.35
C SER A 101 9.71 -26.86 -3.54
N ALA A 102 8.86 -26.88 -2.51
CA ALA A 102 8.60 -28.10 -1.75
C ALA A 102 8.07 -29.25 -2.63
N ALA A 103 7.35 -28.95 -3.72
CA ALA A 103 6.85 -29.95 -4.66
C ALA A 103 7.91 -30.43 -5.67
N LYS A 104 8.88 -29.58 -6.02
CA LYS A 104 9.97 -29.85 -6.96
C LYS A 104 11.27 -29.21 -6.46
N PRO A 105 11.99 -29.85 -5.53
CA PRO A 105 13.26 -29.34 -5.02
C PRO A 105 14.35 -29.50 -6.10
N LYS A 106 15.18 -28.47 -6.29
CA LYS A 106 16.35 -28.53 -7.20
C LYS A 106 17.65 -28.83 -6.46
N GLN A 107 17.68 -28.56 -5.17
CA GLN A 107 18.81 -28.83 -4.28
C GLN A 107 18.33 -29.57 -3.04
N GLU A 108 19.11 -30.53 -2.55
CA GLU A 108 18.83 -31.21 -1.29
C GLU A 108 19.16 -30.29 -0.11
N LEU A 109 18.12 -29.77 0.54
CA LEU A 109 18.24 -28.87 1.69
C LEU A 109 18.23 -29.67 2.99
N ILE A 110 19.36 -30.33 3.30
CA ILE A 110 19.49 -31.11 4.53
C ILE A 110 20.39 -30.37 5.52
N GLY A 111 19.89 -30.16 6.74
CA GLY A 111 20.66 -29.57 7.85
C GLY A 111 21.11 -28.12 7.61
N GLU A 112 22.24 -27.74 8.22
CA GLU A 112 22.75 -26.36 8.15
C GLU A 112 23.13 -25.91 6.74
N ALA A 113 23.56 -26.83 5.87
CA ALA A 113 23.91 -26.53 4.49
C ALA A 113 22.68 -26.02 3.71
N GLY A 114 21.51 -26.59 3.96
CA GLY A 114 20.25 -26.15 3.36
C GLY A 114 19.79 -24.78 3.86
N SER A 115 19.97 -24.48 5.17
CA SER A 115 19.68 -23.12 5.67
C SER A 115 20.61 -22.07 5.06
N LYS A 116 21.88 -22.41 4.85
CA LYS A 116 22.87 -21.49 4.27
C LYS A 116 22.58 -21.21 2.78
N SER A 117 22.16 -22.23 2.02
CA SER A 117 21.79 -22.03 0.61
C SER A 117 20.50 -21.20 0.45
N LEU A 118 19.53 -21.34 1.36
CA LEU A 118 18.32 -20.50 1.36
C LEU A 118 18.64 -19.04 1.65
N VAL A 119 19.48 -18.77 2.65
CA VAL A 119 19.91 -17.40 2.99
C VAL A 119 20.69 -16.79 1.83
N ALA A 120 21.62 -17.55 1.22
CA ALA A 120 22.38 -17.09 0.06
C ALA A 120 21.48 -16.73 -1.12
N ALA A 121 20.50 -17.57 -1.44
CA ALA A 121 19.55 -17.31 -2.54
C ALA A 121 18.66 -16.08 -2.27
N GLN A 122 18.29 -15.84 -1.01
CA GLN A 122 17.53 -14.65 -0.61
C GLN A 122 18.37 -13.37 -0.71
N GLU A 123 19.64 -13.41 -0.31
CA GLU A 123 20.59 -12.30 -0.46
C GLU A 123 20.90 -11.99 -1.93
N GLU A 124 21.02 -13.01 -2.78
CA GLU A 124 21.16 -12.83 -4.23
C GLU A 124 19.88 -12.23 -4.83
N GLY A 125 18.72 -12.68 -4.39
CA GLY A 125 17.43 -12.14 -4.80
C GLY A 125 17.21 -10.67 -4.44
N ALA A 126 17.84 -10.17 -3.36
CA ALA A 126 17.83 -8.75 -3.00
C ALA A 126 18.57 -7.85 -4.00
N LYS A 127 19.49 -8.41 -4.80
CA LYS A 127 20.19 -7.71 -5.89
C LYS A 127 19.31 -7.54 -7.14
N GLY A 128 18.20 -8.27 -7.20
CA GLY A 128 17.17 -8.16 -8.24
C GLY A 128 17.12 -9.35 -9.20
N LEU A 129 15.92 -9.64 -9.68
CA LEU A 129 15.60 -10.76 -10.58
C LEU A 129 16.34 -10.70 -11.92
N ALA A 130 16.62 -9.49 -12.42
CA ALA A 130 17.36 -9.31 -13.67
C ALA A 130 18.79 -9.89 -13.56
N VAL A 131 19.47 -9.64 -12.45
CA VAL A 131 20.83 -10.15 -12.18
C VAL A 131 20.83 -11.67 -12.09
N ALA A 132 19.79 -12.25 -11.48
CA ALA A 132 19.63 -13.71 -11.41
C ALA A 132 19.44 -14.34 -12.81
N PHE A 133 18.66 -13.72 -13.70
CA PHE A 133 18.48 -14.20 -15.07
C PHE A 133 19.72 -14.03 -15.95
N GLU A 134 20.52 -12.98 -15.74
CA GLU A 134 21.81 -12.81 -16.42
C GLU A 134 22.80 -13.90 -16.02
N LYS A 135 22.83 -14.26 -14.73
CA LYS A 135 23.69 -15.32 -14.18
C LYS A 135 23.27 -16.71 -14.68
N ASN A 136 21.97 -16.97 -14.80
CA ASN A 136 21.45 -18.25 -15.27
C ASN A 136 20.22 -18.10 -16.16
N THR A 137 20.45 -18.06 -17.47
CA THR A 137 19.40 -17.96 -18.50
C THR A 137 18.48 -19.19 -18.53
N GLY A 138 18.89 -20.31 -17.94
CA GLY A 138 18.09 -21.52 -17.81
C GLY A 138 16.88 -21.35 -16.87
N LEU A 139 16.93 -20.40 -15.93
CA LEU A 139 15.85 -20.13 -14.97
C LEU A 139 14.57 -19.64 -15.66
N ALA A 140 14.69 -18.97 -16.82
CA ALA A 140 13.55 -18.47 -17.58
C ALA A 140 12.66 -19.60 -18.13
N LYS A 141 13.22 -20.80 -18.35
CA LYS A 141 12.47 -21.95 -18.86
C LYS A 141 11.41 -22.44 -17.88
N ASP A 142 11.63 -22.27 -16.58
CA ASP A 142 10.69 -22.70 -15.55
C ASP A 142 9.54 -21.71 -15.33
N VAL A 143 9.66 -20.49 -15.89
CA VAL A 143 8.63 -19.44 -15.81
C VAL A 143 7.67 -19.54 -17.00
N LEU A 144 8.17 -19.98 -18.15
CA LEU A 144 7.40 -20.06 -19.40
C LEU A 144 6.56 -21.33 -19.45
N GLY A 145 5.44 -21.24 -20.15
CA GLY A 145 4.58 -22.38 -20.44
C GLY A 145 5.19 -23.34 -21.47
N PRO A 146 4.47 -24.43 -21.79
CA PRO A 146 4.88 -25.37 -22.82
C PRO A 146 5.22 -24.66 -24.14
N GLY A 147 6.34 -25.04 -24.75
CA GLY A 147 6.82 -24.41 -25.99
C GLY A 147 7.47 -23.03 -25.82
N GLY A 148 7.77 -22.60 -24.58
CA GLY A 148 8.41 -21.31 -24.31
C GLY A 148 7.47 -20.11 -24.49
N MET A 149 6.16 -20.36 -24.55
CA MET A 149 5.14 -19.31 -24.63
C MET A 149 4.85 -18.75 -23.23
N PRO A 150 4.53 -17.45 -23.11
CA PRO A 150 4.06 -16.90 -21.83
C PRO A 150 2.79 -17.62 -21.38
N PRO A 151 2.60 -17.83 -20.06
CA PRO A 151 1.39 -18.46 -19.56
C PRO A 151 0.16 -17.61 -19.89
N MET A 152 -0.92 -18.26 -20.31
CA MET A 152 -2.20 -17.59 -20.51
C MET A 152 -2.81 -17.20 -19.16
N PRO A 153 -3.59 -16.10 -19.09
CA PRO A 153 -4.31 -15.76 -17.87
C PRO A 153 -5.23 -16.92 -17.46
N PRO A 154 -5.18 -17.38 -16.20
CA PRO A 154 -5.99 -18.50 -15.77
C PRO A 154 -7.47 -18.11 -15.78
N PRO A 155 -8.36 -18.94 -16.30
CA PRO A 155 -9.78 -18.67 -16.25
C PRO A 155 -10.32 -19.00 -14.84
N GLN A 156 -11.25 -18.18 -14.33
CA GLN A 156 -11.77 -18.30 -12.96
C GLN A 156 -13.12 -19.05 -12.90
N HIS A 157 -13.46 -19.84 -13.92
CA HIS A 157 -14.77 -20.48 -13.99
C HIS A 157 -14.78 -21.86 -13.32
N VAL A 158 -15.88 -22.19 -12.64
CA VAL A 158 -16.06 -23.44 -11.87
C VAL A 158 -16.33 -24.66 -12.77
N SER A 159 -16.17 -24.55 -14.09
CA SER A 159 -16.36 -25.68 -15.00
C SER A 159 -15.16 -26.63 -14.94
N GLU A 160 -15.38 -27.92 -15.21
CA GLU A 160 -14.31 -28.93 -15.30
C GLU A 160 -13.22 -28.53 -16.31
N SER A 161 -13.60 -27.83 -17.37
CA SER A 161 -12.70 -27.29 -18.39
C SER A 161 -12.03 -25.96 -18.01
N GLY A 162 -12.39 -25.37 -16.87
CA GLY A 162 -11.90 -24.09 -16.37
C GLY A 162 -12.42 -22.86 -17.12
N HIS A 163 -13.04 -23.00 -18.29
CA HIS A 163 -13.54 -21.91 -19.11
C HIS A 163 -15.04 -22.05 -19.40
N LYS A 164 -15.71 -20.91 -19.61
CA LYS A 164 -17.10 -20.85 -20.10
C LYS A 164 -17.09 -20.49 -21.58
N ALA A 165 -17.23 -21.50 -22.43
CA ALA A 165 -17.48 -21.27 -23.86
C ALA A 165 -18.92 -20.79 -24.07
N TYR A 166 -19.12 -19.84 -24.99
CA TYR A 166 -20.45 -19.33 -25.35
C TYR A 166 -20.95 -20.04 -26.61
N ASP A 167 -22.01 -20.83 -26.48
CA ASP A 167 -22.65 -21.49 -27.60
C ASP A 167 -23.71 -20.60 -28.24
N LEU A 168 -23.71 -20.54 -29.58
CA LEU A 168 -24.78 -19.92 -30.34
C LEU A 168 -25.88 -20.96 -30.52
N LEU A 169 -27.04 -20.68 -29.93
CA LEU A 169 -28.22 -21.50 -30.11
C LEU A 169 -28.64 -21.47 -31.59
N LYS A 170 -29.04 -22.63 -32.13
CA LYS A 170 -29.56 -22.72 -33.49
C LYS A 170 -30.89 -21.96 -33.63
N GLU A 171 -31.71 -21.97 -32.59
CA GLU A 171 -32.91 -21.15 -32.49
C GLU A 171 -32.58 -19.89 -31.71
N GLN A 172 -32.57 -18.75 -32.40
CA GLN A 172 -32.36 -17.44 -31.80
C GLN A 172 -33.71 -16.81 -31.39
N THR A 173 -33.67 -15.94 -30.39
CA THR A 173 -34.88 -15.22 -29.89
C THR A 173 -35.50 -14.35 -30.98
N TYR A 174 -34.68 -13.82 -31.88
CA TYR A 174 -35.10 -13.05 -33.05
C TYR A 174 -34.80 -13.83 -34.32
N GLY A 175 -35.56 -13.57 -35.39
CA GLY A 175 -35.27 -14.16 -36.71
C GLY A 175 -33.90 -13.73 -37.24
N GLY A 176 -33.29 -14.53 -38.13
CA GLY A 176 -31.93 -14.28 -38.64
C GLY A 176 -31.73 -12.97 -39.42
N GLU A 177 -32.83 -12.31 -39.81
CA GLU A 177 -32.80 -10.97 -40.43
C GLU A 177 -32.56 -9.84 -39.42
N TYR A 178 -32.85 -10.08 -38.14
CA TYR A 178 -32.74 -9.07 -37.09
C TYR A 178 -31.37 -9.15 -36.42
N LYS A 179 -30.46 -8.29 -36.88
CA LYS A 179 -29.16 -8.08 -36.22
C LYS A 179 -29.26 -7.06 -35.10
N PRO A 180 -28.58 -7.26 -33.97
CA PRO A 180 -28.46 -6.22 -32.95
C PRO A 180 -27.77 -5.01 -33.55
N ARG A 181 -28.30 -3.83 -33.23
CA ARG A 181 -27.90 -2.55 -33.82
C ARG A 181 -27.58 -1.55 -32.72
N ALA A 182 -26.43 -0.91 -32.81
CA ALA A 182 -26.04 0.15 -31.87
C ALA A 182 -25.16 1.20 -32.56
N PRO A 183 -25.16 2.45 -32.10
CA PRO A 183 -24.15 3.41 -32.53
C PRO A 183 -22.78 2.99 -32.00
N CYS A 184 -21.72 3.23 -32.78
CA CYS A 184 -20.36 2.95 -32.35
C CYS A 184 -19.98 3.91 -31.20
N PRO A 185 -19.66 3.43 -29.99
CA PRO A 185 -19.33 4.30 -28.86
C PRO A 185 -18.13 5.23 -29.13
N TRP A 186 -17.22 4.79 -29.99
CA TRP A 186 -16.03 5.55 -30.35
C TRP A 186 -16.31 6.64 -31.38
N CYS A 187 -17.12 6.35 -32.42
CA CYS A 187 -17.52 7.35 -33.42
C CYS A 187 -18.36 8.47 -32.80
N VAL A 188 -19.23 8.14 -31.83
CA VAL A 188 -19.99 9.12 -31.04
C VAL A 188 -19.02 10.05 -30.29
N LYS A 189 -17.97 9.49 -29.67
CA LYS A 189 -17.01 10.26 -28.87
C LYS A 189 -16.06 11.13 -29.70
N GLU A 190 -15.57 10.64 -30.85
CA GLU A 190 -14.62 11.39 -31.68
C GLU A 190 -15.31 12.40 -32.59
N ASN A 191 -16.39 12.00 -33.26
CA ASN A 191 -16.98 12.74 -34.38
C ASN A 191 -18.43 13.15 -34.14
N GLY A 192 -19.03 12.82 -32.98
CA GLY A 192 -20.45 13.04 -32.73
C GLY A 192 -21.39 12.17 -33.59
N ASP A 193 -20.84 11.17 -34.28
CA ASP A 193 -21.60 10.32 -35.20
C ASP A 193 -22.43 9.29 -34.41
N THR A 194 -23.75 9.48 -34.40
CA THR A 194 -24.74 8.61 -33.75
C THR A 194 -25.39 7.62 -34.71
N THR A 195 -24.84 7.46 -35.93
CA THR A 195 -25.36 6.48 -36.89
C THR A 195 -25.34 5.07 -36.31
N VAL A 196 -26.52 4.44 -36.32
CA VAL A 196 -26.70 3.09 -35.83
C VAL A 196 -26.16 2.10 -36.87
N ARG A 197 -25.36 1.13 -36.42
CA ARG A 197 -24.72 0.12 -37.29
C ARG A 197 -25.03 -1.29 -36.78
N ASP A 198 -24.97 -2.26 -37.69
CA ASP A 198 -25.13 -3.67 -37.35
C ASP A 198 -23.92 -4.15 -36.52
N LEU A 199 -24.22 -4.89 -35.46
CA LEU A 199 -23.22 -5.52 -34.60
C LEU A 199 -23.04 -6.97 -35.04
N PHE A 200 -21.77 -7.41 -35.05
CA PHE A 200 -21.38 -8.77 -35.40
C PHE A 200 -20.85 -9.50 -34.17
N SER A 201 -21.20 -10.78 -34.01
CA SER A 201 -20.73 -11.59 -32.90
C SER A 201 -19.29 -12.05 -33.11
N ILE A 202 -18.44 -11.83 -32.11
CA ILE A 202 -17.08 -12.37 -32.05
C ILE A 202 -16.96 -13.10 -30.72
N ARG A 203 -16.72 -14.42 -30.76
CA ARG A 203 -16.52 -15.26 -29.57
C ARG A 203 -15.06 -15.70 -29.45
N GLY A 204 -14.39 -15.86 -30.58
CA GLY A 204 -13.00 -16.28 -30.66
C GLY A 204 -12.44 -16.08 -32.07
N PHE A 205 -11.31 -16.71 -32.33
CA PHE A 205 -10.50 -16.51 -33.54
C PHE A 205 -10.60 -17.70 -34.52
N GLY A 206 -11.30 -18.78 -34.15
CA GLY A 206 -11.58 -19.90 -35.06
C GLY A 206 -12.67 -19.58 -36.09
N ASP A 207 -12.71 -20.35 -37.18
CA ASP A 207 -13.62 -20.12 -38.32
C ASP A 207 -15.10 -20.15 -37.95
N ASP A 208 -15.51 -20.94 -36.95
CA ASP A 208 -16.89 -21.03 -36.46
C ASP A 208 -17.17 -20.12 -35.22
N GLU A 209 -16.20 -19.33 -34.79
CA GLU A 209 -16.26 -18.54 -33.57
C GLU A 209 -16.63 -17.07 -33.80
N HIS A 210 -16.82 -16.66 -35.05
CA HIS A 210 -17.23 -15.30 -35.43
C HIS A 210 -18.38 -15.33 -36.45
N ASP A 211 -19.08 -14.20 -36.63
CA ASP A 211 -20.12 -14.08 -37.66
C ASP A 211 -19.48 -14.29 -39.06
N PRO A 212 -20.03 -15.17 -39.92
CA PRO A 212 -19.48 -15.45 -41.26
C PRO A 212 -19.34 -14.22 -42.17
N GLN A 213 -20.06 -13.14 -41.89
CA GLN A 213 -19.92 -11.89 -42.63
C GLN A 213 -18.66 -11.09 -42.25
N ILE A 214 -18.02 -11.42 -41.12
CA ILE A 214 -16.72 -10.86 -40.76
C ILE A 214 -15.65 -11.61 -41.55
N PRO A 215 -14.81 -10.92 -42.34
CA PRO A 215 -13.71 -11.57 -43.05
C PRO A 215 -12.75 -12.26 -42.06
N SER A 216 -12.52 -13.57 -42.24
CA SER A 216 -11.59 -14.34 -41.39
C SER A 216 -10.15 -13.83 -41.43
N LEU A 217 -9.79 -13.07 -42.48
CA LEU A 217 -8.50 -12.37 -42.59
C LEU A 217 -8.25 -11.39 -41.43
N TRP A 218 -9.30 -10.82 -40.81
CA TRP A 218 -9.17 -9.88 -39.68
C TRP A 218 -8.65 -10.54 -38.40
N PHE A 219 -8.76 -11.85 -38.30
CA PHE A 219 -8.33 -12.63 -37.14
C PHE A 219 -6.95 -13.28 -37.33
N ARG A 220 -6.31 -13.10 -38.50
CA ARG A 220 -4.97 -13.61 -38.78
C ARG A 220 -3.91 -12.54 -38.49
N ALA A 221 -2.95 -12.89 -37.63
CA ALA A 221 -1.74 -12.09 -37.37
C ALA A 221 -0.50 -12.84 -37.90
N PRO A 222 0.47 -12.15 -38.55
CA PRO A 222 0.49 -10.72 -38.90
C PRO A 222 -0.37 -10.38 -40.13
N PRO A 223 -0.84 -9.12 -40.28
CA PRO A 223 -1.60 -8.70 -41.44
C PRO A 223 -0.72 -8.75 -42.71
N LEU A 224 -1.30 -9.17 -43.83
CA LEU A 224 -0.71 -8.95 -45.17
C LEU A 224 -0.62 -7.44 -45.41
N ASP A 225 0.45 -7.00 -46.10
CA ASP A 225 0.88 -5.61 -46.31
C ASP A 225 -0.20 -4.51 -46.11
N LEU A 226 0.03 -3.61 -45.14
CA LEU A 226 -0.85 -2.50 -44.75
C LEU A 226 -1.12 -1.47 -45.88
N THR A 227 -0.40 -1.55 -47.00
CA THR A 227 -0.54 -0.62 -48.13
C THR A 227 -1.73 -0.91 -49.04
N ILE A 228 -2.32 -2.10 -48.97
CA ILE A 228 -3.43 -2.54 -49.83
C ILE A 228 -4.72 -1.76 -49.51
N LYS A 229 -5.41 -1.27 -50.55
CA LYS A 229 -6.68 -0.51 -50.45
C LYS A 229 -7.90 -1.42 -50.64
N THR A 230 -8.11 -2.36 -49.71
CA THR A 230 -9.37 -3.12 -49.64
C THR A 230 -10.16 -2.74 -48.40
N LYS A 231 -11.48 -2.98 -48.41
CA LYS A 231 -12.36 -2.73 -47.26
C LYS A 231 -11.91 -3.52 -46.03
N GLU A 232 -11.32 -4.71 -46.21
CA GLU A 232 -10.76 -5.49 -45.11
C GLU A 232 -9.55 -4.81 -44.47
N MET A 233 -8.71 -4.17 -45.27
CA MET A 233 -7.50 -3.50 -44.81
C MET A 233 -7.78 -2.15 -44.14
N GLU A 234 -8.89 -1.48 -44.49
CA GLU A 234 -9.35 -0.29 -43.77
C GLU A 234 -9.67 -0.58 -42.30
N ALA A 235 -10.27 -1.74 -42.00
CA ALA A 235 -10.55 -2.17 -40.63
C ALA A 235 -9.26 -2.47 -39.84
N LEU A 236 -8.28 -3.13 -40.46
CA LEU A 236 -6.97 -3.37 -39.84
C LEU A 236 -6.19 -2.07 -39.63
N ARG A 237 -6.24 -1.13 -40.60
CA ARG A 237 -5.68 0.22 -40.44
C ARG A 237 -6.34 0.96 -39.29
N PHE A 238 -7.66 0.85 -39.13
CA PHE A 238 -8.37 1.43 -37.99
C PHE A 238 -7.85 0.89 -36.66
N GLN A 239 -7.72 -0.44 -36.52
CA GLN A 239 -7.18 -1.06 -35.32
C GLN A 239 -5.74 -0.61 -35.04
N TYR A 240 -4.86 -0.63 -36.04
CA TYR A 240 -3.47 -0.21 -35.91
C TYR A 240 -3.35 1.28 -35.57
N LEU A 241 -4.15 2.13 -36.21
CA LEU A 241 -4.23 3.56 -35.89
C LEU A 241 -4.74 3.76 -34.46
N SER A 242 -5.73 3.00 -34.00
CA SER A 242 -6.21 3.06 -32.62
C SER A 242 -5.12 2.67 -31.60
N LEU A 243 -4.33 1.65 -31.90
CA LEU A 243 -3.18 1.24 -31.09
C LEU A 243 -2.10 2.32 -31.08
N SER A 244 -1.75 2.87 -32.25
CA SER A 244 -0.77 3.95 -32.36
C SER A 244 -1.20 5.20 -31.58
N ARG A 245 -2.50 5.55 -31.64
CA ARG A 245 -3.08 6.66 -30.87
C ARG A 245 -3.04 6.37 -29.38
N TYR A 246 -3.43 5.17 -28.95
CA TYR A 246 -3.35 4.75 -27.56
C TYR A 246 -1.92 4.83 -27.02
N CYS A 247 -0.94 4.30 -27.77
CA CYS A 247 0.47 4.37 -27.40
C CYS A 247 0.94 5.83 -27.32
N THR A 248 0.53 6.69 -28.26
CA THR A 248 0.88 8.11 -28.28
C THR A 248 0.30 8.86 -27.08
N VAL A 249 -0.98 8.63 -26.75
CA VAL A 249 -1.65 9.23 -25.59
C VAL A 249 -1.03 8.71 -24.29
N SER A 250 -0.79 7.41 -24.20
CA SER A 250 -0.14 6.78 -23.04
C SER A 250 1.27 7.31 -22.83
N TYR A 251 2.02 7.53 -23.91
CA TYR A 251 3.35 8.13 -23.84
C TYR A 251 3.28 9.59 -23.39
N ARG A 252 2.40 10.40 -23.99
CA ARG A 252 2.21 11.82 -23.63
C ARG A 252 1.80 12.01 -22.18
N THR A 253 0.98 11.11 -21.64
CA THR A 253 0.53 11.16 -20.25
C THR A 253 1.58 10.66 -19.26
N ARG A 254 2.31 9.59 -19.60
CA ARG A 254 3.32 9.01 -18.70
C ARG A 254 4.65 9.76 -18.68
N LYS A 255 5.08 10.33 -19.80
CA LYS A 255 6.36 11.04 -19.90
C LYS A 255 6.52 12.17 -18.86
N PRO A 256 5.58 13.12 -18.70
CA PRO A 256 5.74 14.19 -17.71
C PRO A 256 5.77 13.66 -16.28
N LEU A 257 5.02 12.59 -15.98
CA LEU A 257 5.06 11.94 -14.67
C LEU A 257 6.41 11.28 -14.39
N ALA A 258 6.99 10.60 -15.39
CA ALA A 258 8.31 9.99 -15.29
C ALA A 258 9.42 11.04 -15.12
N ASP A 259 9.35 12.14 -15.88
CA ASP A 259 10.29 13.26 -15.78
C ASP A 259 10.17 13.96 -14.42
N ALA A 260 8.94 14.18 -13.92
CA ALA A 260 8.70 14.73 -12.59
C ALA A 260 9.27 13.82 -11.48
N LEU A 261 9.08 12.51 -11.58
CA LEU A 261 9.64 11.53 -10.64
C LEU A 261 11.17 11.58 -10.64
N LYS A 262 11.79 11.67 -11.82
CA LYS A 262 13.25 11.83 -11.95
C LYS A 262 13.75 13.12 -11.29
N ASN A 263 13.07 14.24 -11.53
CA ASN A 263 13.43 15.53 -10.93
C ASN A 263 13.29 15.52 -9.40
N ILE A 264 12.19 14.97 -8.88
CA ILE A 264 11.96 14.85 -7.43
C ILE A 264 13.04 13.96 -6.78
N ARG A 265 13.42 12.86 -7.42
CA ARG A 265 14.53 12.01 -6.93
C ARG A 265 15.84 12.78 -6.87
N GLN A 266 16.19 13.52 -7.93
CA GLN A 266 17.40 14.34 -7.94
C GLN A 266 17.38 15.42 -6.85
N GLN A 267 16.24 16.09 -6.65
CA GLN A 267 16.07 17.07 -5.56
C GLN A 267 16.19 16.42 -4.18
N SER A 268 15.65 15.21 -3.99
CA SER A 268 15.76 14.49 -2.73
C SER A 268 17.21 14.13 -2.41
N VAL A 269 17.98 13.67 -3.39
CA VAL A 269 19.42 13.36 -3.22
C VAL A 269 20.22 14.62 -2.89
N THR A 270 19.97 15.74 -3.57
CA THR A 270 20.69 17.00 -3.27
C THR A 270 20.35 17.53 -1.89
N MET A 271 19.08 17.42 -1.45
CA MET A 271 18.67 17.79 -0.10
C MET A 271 19.30 16.88 0.96
N GLN A 272 19.41 15.58 0.70
CA GLN A 272 20.09 14.64 1.60
C GLN A 272 21.58 14.97 1.74
N ASN A 273 22.28 15.28 0.64
CA ASN A 273 23.68 15.65 0.68
C ASN A 273 23.90 16.96 1.45
N ARG A 274 23.06 17.98 1.22
CA ARG A 274 23.09 19.23 2.01
C ARG A 274 22.84 18.98 3.48
N ALA A 275 21.85 18.15 3.81
CA ALA A 275 21.56 17.78 5.19
C ALA A 275 22.75 17.07 5.85
N ALA A 276 23.44 16.18 5.14
CA ALA A 276 24.64 15.51 5.62
C ALA A 276 25.81 16.48 5.84
N GLU A 277 26.03 17.42 4.92
CA GLU A 277 27.04 18.49 5.06
C GLU A 277 26.75 19.36 6.27
N GLU A 278 25.51 19.85 6.42
CA GLU A 278 25.11 20.66 7.58
C GLU A 278 25.23 19.86 8.89
N HIS A 279 24.85 18.58 8.87
CA HIS A 279 25.02 17.72 10.03
C HIS A 279 26.50 17.57 10.43
N SER A 280 27.41 17.44 9.45
CA SER A 280 28.86 17.39 9.72
C SER A 280 29.39 18.69 10.34
N LYS A 281 28.93 19.85 9.87
CA LYS A 281 29.29 21.16 10.43
C LYS A 281 28.78 21.31 11.87
N VAL A 282 27.54 20.91 12.12
CA VAL A 282 26.95 20.93 13.46
C VAL A 282 27.76 20.05 14.42
N MET A 283 28.18 18.86 13.98
CA MET A 283 29.03 17.98 14.79
C MET A 283 30.41 18.60 15.10
N VAL A 284 31.01 19.32 14.15
CA VAL A 284 32.28 20.04 14.38
C VAL A 284 32.09 21.17 15.37
N LEU A 285 31.08 22.02 15.17
CA LEU A 285 30.76 23.14 16.07
C LEU A 285 30.39 22.68 17.48
N GLN A 286 29.76 21.51 17.62
CA GLN A 286 29.49 20.90 18.92
C GLN A 286 30.79 20.53 19.65
N ARG A 287 31.74 19.88 18.97
CA ARG A 287 33.05 19.57 19.55
C ARG A 287 33.84 20.82 19.93
N GLU A 288 33.84 21.85 19.08
CA GLU A 288 34.50 23.12 19.38
C GLU A 288 33.85 23.81 20.59
N ASN A 289 32.52 23.81 20.69
CA ASN A 289 31.82 24.34 21.87
C ASN A 289 32.16 23.56 23.15
N GLU A 290 32.30 22.23 23.08
CA GLU A 290 32.74 21.42 24.21
C GLU A 290 34.17 21.76 24.63
N GLN A 291 35.08 21.90 23.68
CA GLN A 291 36.47 22.31 23.94
C GLN A 291 36.55 23.70 24.55
N LEU A 292 35.81 24.68 24.01
CA LEU A 292 35.75 26.04 24.55
C LEU A 292 35.17 26.07 25.97
N LYS A 293 34.14 25.26 26.25
CA LYS A 293 33.59 25.12 27.61
C LYS A 293 34.60 24.53 28.57
N ALA A 294 35.34 23.49 28.16
CA ALA A 294 36.39 22.90 28.99
C ALA A 294 37.54 23.89 29.25
N ALA A 295 37.97 24.65 28.25
CA ALA A 295 39.00 25.68 28.40
C ALA A 295 38.54 26.82 29.33
N ALA A 296 37.27 27.24 29.22
CA ALA A 296 36.69 28.24 30.11
C ALA A 296 36.63 27.74 31.58
N GLN A 297 36.32 26.46 31.79
CA GLN A 297 36.38 25.85 33.13
C GLN A 297 37.80 25.86 33.69
N GLN A 298 38.80 25.43 32.91
CA GLN A 298 40.21 25.47 33.33
C GLN A 298 40.70 26.88 33.63
N ALA A 299 40.31 27.88 32.82
CA ALA A 299 40.64 29.28 33.09
C ALA A 299 40.04 29.75 34.43
N SER A 300 38.79 29.38 34.72
CA SER A 300 38.16 29.71 36.00
C SER A 300 38.87 29.05 37.19
N GLU A 301 39.36 27.81 37.03
CA GLU A 301 40.17 27.13 38.06
C GLU A 301 41.51 27.86 38.29
N VAL A 302 42.20 28.28 37.23
CA VAL A 302 43.45 29.06 37.34
C VAL A 302 43.21 30.39 38.07
N ASP A 303 42.10 31.07 37.79
CA ASP A 303 41.75 32.32 38.48
C ASP A 303 41.47 32.08 39.97
N THR A 304 40.80 30.96 40.34
CA THR A 304 40.62 30.60 41.76
C THR A 304 41.95 30.29 42.46
N LEU A 305 42.86 29.57 41.81
CA LEU A 305 44.18 29.27 42.35
C LEU A 305 45.02 30.54 42.51
N ARG A 306 44.95 31.47 41.56
CA ARG A 306 45.65 32.76 41.63
C ARG A 306 45.15 33.60 42.81
N ALA A 307 43.84 33.62 43.06
CA ALA A 307 43.27 34.29 44.22
C ALA A 307 43.76 33.67 45.54
N GLU A 308 43.89 32.33 45.60
CA GLU A 308 44.41 31.65 46.79
C GLU A 308 45.91 31.90 47.00
N VAL A 309 46.72 31.94 45.93
CA VAL A 309 48.14 32.33 46.01
C VAL A 309 48.28 33.75 46.55
N GLN A 310 47.45 34.70 46.08
CA GLN A 310 47.46 36.07 46.62
C GLN A 310 47.10 36.11 48.11
N ARG A 311 46.15 35.28 48.56
CA ARG A 311 45.82 35.15 49.98
C ARG A 311 47.01 34.60 50.78
N LEU A 312 47.68 33.57 50.29
CA LEU A 312 48.86 33.00 50.96
C LEU A 312 50.03 33.99 51.04
N GLN A 313 50.27 34.76 49.97
CA GLN A 313 51.27 35.83 49.98
C GLN A 313 50.95 36.93 51.00
N HIS A 314 49.68 37.27 51.16
CA HIS A 314 49.26 38.23 52.17
C HIS A 314 49.54 37.69 53.59
N LEU A 315 49.24 36.42 53.85
CA LEU A 315 49.54 35.76 55.12
C LEU A 315 51.06 35.68 55.38
N GLU A 316 51.87 35.42 54.36
CA GLU A 316 53.34 35.46 54.48
C GLU A 316 53.84 36.86 54.86
N GLN A 317 53.31 37.91 54.23
CA GLN A 317 53.65 39.30 54.58
C GLN A 317 53.21 39.64 56.01
N GLU A 318 52.03 39.20 56.45
CA GLU A 318 51.58 39.36 57.84
C GLU A 318 52.51 38.62 58.81
N MET A 319 52.97 37.41 58.47
CA MET A 319 53.95 36.66 59.27
C MET A 319 55.32 37.35 59.32
N GLU A 320 55.79 37.91 58.20
CA GLU A 320 57.03 38.69 58.15
C GLU A 320 56.92 39.96 58.99
N GLN A 321 55.79 40.67 58.91
CA GLN A 321 55.52 41.83 59.77
C GLN A 321 55.46 41.42 61.24
N PHE A 322 54.77 40.33 61.57
CA PHE A 322 54.72 39.81 62.94
C PHE A 322 56.12 39.43 63.46
N ASN A 323 56.97 38.83 62.62
CA ASN A 323 58.35 38.53 62.97
C ASN A 323 59.21 39.80 63.15
N ALA A 324 59.03 40.81 62.29
CA ALA A 324 59.69 42.10 62.42
C ALA A 324 59.27 42.82 63.71
N ASP A 325 57.98 42.75 64.07
CA ASP A 325 57.45 43.27 65.32
C ASP A 325 58.04 42.50 66.52
N LEU A 326 58.14 41.17 66.45
CA LEU A 326 58.82 40.36 67.47
C LEU A 326 60.30 40.74 67.62
N GLU A 327 61.01 41.02 66.52
CA GLU A 327 62.38 41.53 66.57
C GLU A 327 62.45 42.94 67.16
N ALA A 328 61.48 43.81 66.85
CA ALA A 328 61.36 45.13 67.48
C ALA A 328 61.10 45.01 68.99
N PHE A 329 60.25 44.07 69.42
CA PHE A 329 60.04 43.72 70.82
C PHE A 329 61.29 43.14 71.48
N ARG A 330 62.11 42.36 70.77
CA ARG A 330 63.41 41.88 71.29
C ARG A 330 64.46 43.00 71.38
N ARG A 331 64.39 44.02 70.53
CA ARG A 331 65.27 45.21 70.55
C ARG A 331 64.82 46.27 71.56
N LEU A 332 63.56 46.26 71.97
CA LEU A 332 63.09 46.93 73.17
C LEU A 332 63.75 46.27 74.38
N LYS A 333 64.91 46.80 74.78
CA LYS A 333 65.41 46.69 76.14
C LYS A 333 64.29 47.17 77.07
N ALA A 334 63.52 46.24 77.62
CA ALA A 334 62.67 46.52 78.76
C ALA A 334 63.60 46.82 79.94
N ASP A 335 63.84 48.12 80.19
CA ASP A 335 64.40 48.59 81.43
C ASP A 335 63.46 48.13 82.57
N VAL A 336 64.02 47.39 83.53
CA VAL A 336 63.32 46.75 84.66
C VAL A 336 62.89 47.80 85.72
N LEU A 337 62.64 49.04 85.32
CA LEU A 337 62.43 50.19 86.22
C LEU A 337 61.01 50.78 86.21
N ASP A 338 60.08 50.27 85.40
CA ASP A 338 58.72 50.83 85.29
C ASP A 338 57.57 49.95 85.83
N LEU A 339 57.88 48.92 86.62
CA LEU A 339 56.87 48.12 87.32
C LEU A 339 56.19 48.87 88.49
N ASP A 340 56.84 49.87 89.07
CA ASP A 340 56.29 50.63 90.21
C ASP A 340 55.27 51.69 89.80
N VAL A 341 55.39 52.24 88.59
CA VAL A 341 54.37 53.14 88.01
C VAL A 341 53.10 52.35 87.63
N PHE A 342 53.27 51.12 87.14
CA PHE A 342 52.15 50.22 86.79
C PHE A 342 51.37 49.74 88.03
N ARG A 343 52.05 49.53 89.18
CA ARG A 343 51.38 49.22 90.45
C ARG A 343 50.54 50.37 90.99
N LYS A 344 51.01 51.61 90.89
CA LYS A 344 50.26 52.79 91.36
C LYS A 344 49.01 53.06 90.52
N ASN A 345 49.05 52.79 89.22
CA ASN A 345 47.96 53.12 88.29
C ASN A 345 47.06 51.93 87.88
N LYS A 346 47.22 50.77 88.51
CA LYS A 346 46.47 49.53 88.22
C LYS A 346 44.94 49.72 88.20
N ALA A 347 44.40 50.55 89.09
CA ALA A 347 42.96 50.79 89.17
C ALA A 347 42.44 51.58 87.96
N ALA A 348 43.19 52.57 87.48
CA ALA A 348 42.83 53.36 86.30
C ALA A 348 42.91 52.52 85.02
N ILE A 349 43.97 51.71 84.87
CA ILE A 349 44.19 50.87 83.68
C ILE A 349 43.10 49.81 83.52
N LEU A 350 42.65 49.19 84.62
CA LEU A 350 41.53 48.23 84.58
C LEU A 350 40.19 48.87 84.19
N GLN A 351 40.00 50.16 84.47
CA GLN A 351 38.78 50.88 84.12
C GLN A 351 38.73 51.21 82.62
N TYR A 352 39.87 51.58 82.04
CA TYR A 352 39.98 51.79 80.59
C TYR A 352 39.86 50.48 79.79
N MET A 353 40.40 49.36 80.30
CA MET A 353 40.27 48.08 79.59
C MET A 353 38.85 47.50 79.57
N LYS A 354 38.00 47.84 80.55
CA LYS A 354 36.57 47.47 80.53
C LYS A 354 35.76 48.22 79.47
N LEU A 355 36.28 49.32 78.92
CA LEU A 355 35.62 50.10 77.87
C LEU A 355 35.97 49.63 76.45
N LEU A 356 37.00 48.80 76.30
CA LEU A 356 37.49 48.34 74.99
C LEU A 356 36.52 47.49 74.16
N PRO A 357 35.55 46.71 74.70
CA PRO A 357 34.62 45.95 73.84
C PRO A 357 33.57 46.81 73.11
N LYS A 358 33.55 48.14 73.29
CA LYS A 358 32.56 49.03 72.66
C LYS A 358 33.09 49.85 71.47
N VAL A 359 34.33 49.62 71.04
CA VAL A 359 35.00 50.47 70.02
C VAL A 359 35.50 49.66 68.80
N VAL A 360 35.15 48.38 68.70
CA VAL A 360 35.49 47.56 67.53
C VAL A 360 34.21 46.85 67.06
N GLU A 361 33.48 47.53 66.17
CA GLU A 361 32.59 46.90 65.18
C GLU A 361 33.41 46.34 64.02
#